data_AF-A0A7W5X4E5-F1
#
_entry.id   AF-A0A7W5X4E5-F1
#
_cell.length_a   1.000
_cell.length_b   1.000
_cell.length_c   1.000
_cell.angle_alpha   90.00
_cell.angle_beta   90.00
_cell.angle_gamma   90.00
#
_symmetry.space_group_name_H-M   'P 1'
#
loop_
_entity.id
_entity.type
_entity.pdbx_description
1 polymer ?
#
loop_
_entity_poly.entity_id
_entity_poly.type
_entity_poly.pdbx_seq_one_letter_code
_entity_poly.pdbx_strand_id
1 'polypeptide(L)'
;MMWLDMLRTPMAAPETRSLKSMRLTILASSALLMLTILALAPLRSAIGVGAGGIAAALLVMLVILVPVYATAKNRADNAYLDQLGAAHEAGDAA
;
A
#
# COMPACT_ATOMS: atom_id res chain seq x y z
N MET A 1 -16.62 18.19 -11.83
CA MET A 1 -15.35 18.02 -11.08
C MET A 1 -15.01 16.54 -10.95
N MET A 2 -14.91 15.80 -12.06
CA MET A 2 -14.73 14.33 -12.07
C MET A 2 -13.47 13.85 -11.35
N TRP A 3 -12.39 14.64 -11.34
CA TRP A 3 -11.13 14.26 -10.68
C TRP A 3 -11.25 14.20 -9.15
N LEU A 4 -12.02 15.10 -8.54
CA LEU A 4 -12.26 15.08 -7.10
C LEU A 4 -13.18 13.91 -6.72
N ASP A 5 -14.13 13.58 -7.59
CA ASP A 5 -15.02 12.42 -7.43
C ASP A 5 -14.26 11.09 -7.59
N MET A 6 -13.23 11.07 -8.44
CA MET A 6 -12.31 9.94 -8.61
C MET A 6 -11.34 9.76 -7.44
N LEU A 7 -11.04 10.82 -6.67
CA LEU A 7 -10.38 10.73 -5.36
C LEU A 7 -11.35 10.37 -4.23
N ARG A 8 -12.65 10.63 -4.45
CA ARG A 8 -13.74 10.32 -3.53
C ARG A 8 -14.33 8.94 -3.74
N THR A 9 -13.91 8.18 -4.77
CA THR A 9 -14.33 6.77 -4.90
C THR A 9 -14.11 6.13 -3.55
N PRO A 10 -15.20 5.82 -2.83
CA PRO A 10 -15.07 5.40 -1.46
C PRO A 10 -14.26 4.12 -1.52
N MET A 11 -13.11 4.12 -0.83
CA MET A 11 -12.41 2.87 -0.59
C MET A 11 -13.43 1.99 0.13
N ALA A 12 -13.82 0.88 -0.51
CA ALA A 12 -15.04 0.16 -0.20
C ALA A 12 -15.17 -0.10 1.30
N ALA A 13 -14.09 -0.51 1.98
CA ALA A 13 -14.07 -0.68 3.43
C ALA A 13 -13.39 0.49 4.19
N PRO A 14 -13.91 0.91 5.37
CA PRO A 14 -13.18 1.77 6.29
C PRO A 14 -11.85 1.12 6.69
N GLU A 15 -10.75 1.84 6.47
CA GLU A 15 -9.41 1.29 6.60
C GLU A 15 -9.07 0.96 8.05
N THR A 16 -8.85 -0.31 8.35
CA THR A 16 -8.41 -0.74 9.68
C THR A 16 -7.05 -0.12 10.02
N ARG A 17 -6.77 0.12 11.30
CA ARG A 17 -5.48 0.69 11.76
C ARG A 17 -4.27 -0.09 11.24
N SER A 18 -4.41 -1.40 11.06
CA SER A 18 -3.37 -2.28 10.52
C SER A 18 -3.09 -2.01 9.03
N LEU A 19 -4.13 -1.93 8.18
CA LEU A 19 -3.98 -1.61 6.75
C LEU A 19 -3.36 -0.23 6.54
N LYS A 20 -3.76 0.75 7.35
CA LYS A 20 -3.18 2.09 7.33
C LYS A 20 -1.69 2.09 7.66
N SER A 21 -1.27 1.34 8.68
CA SER A 21 0.14 1.20 9.04
C SER A 21 0.93 0.55 7.90
N MET A 22 0.42 -0.53 7.31
CA MET A 22 1.07 -1.19 6.18
C MET A 22 1.26 -0.25 4.99
N ARG A 23 0.24 0.54 4.65
CA ARG A 23 0.33 1.52 3.57
C ARG A 23 1.38 2.59 3.86
N LEU A 24 1.43 3.11 5.10
CA LEU A 24 2.46 4.06 5.52
C LEU A 24 3.86 3.45 5.44
N THR A 25 4.04 2.19 5.83
CA THR A 25 5.32 1.49 5.68
C THR A 25 5.71 1.36 4.21
N ILE A 26 4.80 0.94 3.32
CA ILE A 26 5.07 0.86 1.88
C ILE A 26 5.48 2.22 1.31
N LEU A 27 4.77 3.29 1.69
CA LEU A 27 5.05 4.64 1.23
C LEU A 27 6.42 5.13 1.74
N ALA A 28 6.71 4.92 3.03
CA ALA A 28 7.99 5.27 3.63
C ALA A 28 9.16 4.50 2.98
N SER A 29 9.00 3.19 2.76
CA SER A 29 10.00 2.36 2.06
C SER A 29 10.20 2.80 0.61
N SER A 30 9.13 3.20 -0.09
CA SER A 30 9.21 3.71 -1.46
C SER A 30 9.91 5.07 -1.52
N ALA A 31 9.62 5.97 -0.58
CA ALA A 31 10.31 7.26 -0.46
C ALA A 31 11.79 7.06 -0.13
N LEU A 32 12.11 6.14 0.78
CA LEU A 32 13.48 5.81 1.13
C LEU A 32 14.26 5.20 -0.04
N LEU A 33 13.62 4.32 -0.82
CA LEU A 33 14.21 3.77 -2.04
C LEU A 33 14.50 4.88 -3.07
N MET A 34 13.55 5.79 -3.28
CA MET A 34 13.71 6.93 -4.18
C MET A 34 14.89 7.82 -3.75
N LEU A 35 15.00 8.12 -2.46
CA LEU A 35 16.15 8.85 -1.91
C LEU A 35 17.46 8.09 -2.08
N THR A 36 17.45 6.77 -1.88
CA THR A 36 18.64 5.91 -2.06
C THR A 36 19.13 5.94 -3.52
N ILE A 37 18.22 5.91 -4.48
CA ILE A 37 18.55 5.99 -5.91
C ILE A 37 19.06 7.40 -6.27
N LEU A 38 18.41 8.45 -5.77
CA LEU A 38 18.81 9.83 -6.05
C LEU A 38 20.19 10.15 -5.45
N ALA A 39 20.47 9.65 -4.24
CA ALA A 39 21.74 9.80 -3.55
C ALA A 39 22.75 8.70 -3.87
N LEU A 40 22.54 7.90 -4.93
CA LEU A 40 23.37 6.71 -5.17
C LEU A 40 24.85 7.06 -5.41
N ALA A 41 25.14 8.15 -6.11
CA ALA A 41 26.52 8.61 -6.36
C ALA A 41 27.25 9.01 -5.06
N PRO A 42 26.73 9.93 -4.22
CA PRO A 42 27.37 10.25 -2.95
C PRO A 42 27.40 9.04 -1.99
N LEU A 43 26.35 8.21 -1.98
CA LEU A 43 26.29 7.02 -1.12
C LEU A 43 27.34 5.97 -1.52
N ARG A 44 27.56 5.78 -2.82
CA ARG A 44 28.62 4.92 -3.34
C ARG A 44 30.01 5.46 -3.01
N SER A 45 30.21 6.78 -2.97
CA SER A 45 31.49 7.35 -2.53
C SER A 45 31.77 7.14 -1.04
N ALA A 46 30.73 7.10 -0.20
CA ALA A 46 30.88 6.94 1.25
C ALA A 46 31.00 5.47 1.68
N ILE A 47 30.20 4.58 1.09
CA ILE A 47 30.03 3.18 1.56
C ILE A 47 30.44 2.15 0.48
N GLY A 48 30.88 2.62 -0.69
CA GLY A 48 31.32 1.75 -1.78
C GLY A 48 30.20 0.88 -2.34
N VAL A 49 30.52 -0.40 -2.59
CA VAL A 49 29.60 -1.40 -3.16
C VAL A 49 28.38 -1.65 -2.26
N GLY A 50 28.48 -1.37 -0.95
CA GLY A 50 27.37 -1.54 0.01
C GLY A 50 26.14 -0.68 -0.29
N ALA A 51 26.30 0.45 -0.99
CA ALA A 51 25.18 1.32 -1.39
C ALA A 51 24.15 0.60 -2.28
N GLY A 52 24.62 -0.29 -3.16
CA GLY A 52 23.74 -1.11 -4.01
C GLY A 52 22.94 -2.15 -3.19
N GLY A 53 23.53 -2.66 -2.11
CA GLY A 53 22.88 -3.60 -1.20
C GLY A 53 21.67 -2.98 -0.49
N ILE A 54 21.75 -1.71 -0.11
CA ILE A 54 20.64 -0.97 0.53
C ILE A 54 19.45 -0.85 -0.45
N ALA A 55 19.71 -0.45 -1.69
CA ALA A 55 18.66 -0.36 -2.71
C ALA A 55 18.03 -1.72 -3.02
N ALA A 56 18.85 -2.77 -3.12
CA ALA A 56 18.37 -4.14 -3.35
C ALA A 56 17.51 -4.65 -2.18
N ALA A 57 17.92 -4.41 -0.93
CA ALA A 57 17.15 -4.79 0.24
C ALA A 57 15.79 -4.08 0.31
N LEU A 58 15.76 -2.76 0.02
CA LEU A 58 14.51 -1.99 -0.04
C LEU A 58 13.58 -2.48 -1.15
N LEU A 59 14.13 -2.84 -2.32
CA LEU A 59 13.35 -3.43 -3.41
C LEU A 59 12.75 -4.79 -3.02
N VAL A 60 13.56 -5.69 -2.45
CA VAL A 60 13.08 -7.00 -1.99
C VAL A 60 11.99 -6.82 -0.92
N MET A 61 12.18 -5.89 0.01
CA MET A 61 11.18 -5.58 1.02
C MET A 61 9.87 -5.11 0.39
N LEU A 62 9.89 -4.21 -0.60
CA LEU A 62 8.69 -3.78 -1.32
C LEU A 62 8.00 -4.90 -2.08
N VAL A 63 8.77 -5.76 -2.77
CA VAL A 63 8.26 -6.93 -3.50
C VAL A 63 7.50 -7.89 -2.57
N ILE A 64 7.87 -7.95 -1.28
CA ILE A 64 7.17 -8.76 -0.28
C ILE A 64 5.99 -7.98 0.34
N LEU A 65 6.19 -6.72 0.73
CA LEU A 65 5.19 -5.94 1.47
C LEU A 65 3.96 -5.62 0.62
N VAL A 66 4.14 -5.35 -0.67
CA VAL A 66 3.05 -5.01 -1.61
C VAL A 66 2.04 -6.16 -1.78
N PRO A 67 2.42 -7.40 -2.11
CA PRO A 67 1.46 -8.50 -2.22
C PRO A 67 0.81 -8.86 -0.88
N VAL A 68 1.54 -8.76 0.23
CA VAL A 68 0.96 -8.95 1.58
C VAL A 68 -0.11 -7.90 1.86
N TYR A 69 0.15 -6.63 1.52
CA TYR A 69 -0.85 -5.57 1.63
C TYR A 69 -2.04 -5.81 0.69
N ALA A 70 -1.80 -6.22 -0.55
CA ALA A 70 -2.86 -6.49 -1.53
C ALA A 70 -3.80 -7.61 -1.07
N THR A 71 -3.27 -8.71 -0.54
CA THR A 71 -4.09 -9.82 0.00
C THR A 71 -4.89 -9.40 1.24
N ALA A 72 -4.26 -8.67 2.17
CA ALA A 72 -4.94 -8.16 3.36
C ALA A 72 -6.05 -7.16 3.00
N LYS A 73 -5.79 -6.31 1.99
CA LYS A 73 -6.76 -5.35 1.47
C LYS A 73 -7.94 -6.05 0.78
N ASN A 74 -7.67 -6.99 -0.13
CA ASN A 74 -8.72 -7.75 -0.82
C ASN A 74 -9.65 -8.48 0.15
N ARG A 75 -9.12 -9.00 1.26
CA ARG A 75 -9.94 -9.65 2.30
C ARG A 75 -10.87 -8.65 3.00
N ALA A 76 -10.40 -7.44 3.28
CA ALA A 76 -11.21 -6.40 3.91
C ALA A 76 -12.29 -5.87 2.95
N ASP A 77 -11.95 -5.71 1.66
CA ASP A 77 -12.89 -5.26 0.64
C ASP A 77 -14.00 -6.29 0.41
N ASN A 78 -13.66 -7.59 0.31
CA ASN A 78 -14.67 -8.65 0.19
C ASN A 78 -15.62 -8.71 1.39
N ALA A 79 -15.08 -8.60 2.62
CA ALA A 79 -15.91 -8.62 3.83
C ALA A 79 -16.89 -7.43 3.89
N TYR A 80 -16.54 -6.29 3.31
CA TYR A 80 -17.44 -5.15 3.20
C TYR A 80 -18.51 -5.36 2.13
N LEU A 81 -18.13 -5.90 0.97
CA LEU A 81 -19.08 -6.22 -0.11
C LEU A 81 -20.10 -7.27 0.32
N ASP A 82 -19.69 -8.30 1.06
CA ASP A 82 -20.57 -9.32 1.61
C ASP A 82 -21.62 -8.72 2.57
N GLN A 83 -21.21 -7.81 3.45
CA GLN A 83 -22.12 -7.09 4.35
C GLN A 83 -23.12 -6.21 3.60
N LEU A 84 -22.66 -5.54 2.54
CA LEU A 84 -23.51 -4.69 1.71
C LEU A 84 -24.55 -5.51 0.93
N GLY A 85 -24.15 -6.67 0.39
CA GLY A 85 -25.05 -7.61 -0.26
C GLY A 85 -26.15 -8.11 0.68
N ALA A 86 -25.78 -8.56 1.88
CA ALA A 86 -26.74 -9.02 2.90
C ALA A 86 -27.74 -7.92 3.33
N ALA A 87 -27.28 -6.67 3.44
CA ALA A 87 -28.15 -5.55 3.76
C ALA A 87 -29.16 -5.21 2.63
N HIS A 88 -28.75 -5.37 1.37
CA HIS A 88 -29.64 -5.18 0.22
C HIS A 88 -30.72 -6.25 0.15
N GLU A 89 -30.35 -7.54 0.32
CA GLU A 89 -31.32 -8.65 0.34
C GLU A 89 -32.33 -8.53 1.48
N ALA A 90 -31.90 -8.06 2.66
CA ALA A 90 -32.80 -7.82 3.79
C ALA A 90 -33.75 -6.63 3.56
N GLY A 91 -33.32 -5.62 2.79
CA GLY A 91 -34.15 -4.47 2.41
C GLY A 91 -35.19 -4.80 1.34
N ASP A 92 -34.86 -5.70 0.40
CA ASP A 92 -35.80 -6.18 -0.62
C ASP A 92 -36.86 -7.15 -0.05
N ALA A 93 -36.59 -7.74 1.12
CA ALA A 93 -37.48 -8.65 1.83
C ALA A 93 -38.42 -7.97 2.85
N ALA A 94 -38.30 -6.65 3.05
CA ALA A 94 -39.05 -5.86 4.03
C ALA A 94 -40.10 -4.94 3.36
#